data_AF-A0A7C1A9U7-F1
#
_entry.id   AF-A0A7C1A9U7-F1
#
_cell.length_a   1.000
_cell.length_b   1.000
_cell.length_c   1.000
_cell.angle_alpha   90.00
_cell.angle_beta   90.00
_cell.angle_gamma   90.00
#
_symmetry.space_group_name_H-M   'P 1'
#
loop_
_entity.id
_entity.type
_entity.pdbx_description
1 polymer ?
#
loop_
_entity_poly.entity_id
_entity_poly.type
_entity_poly.pdbx_seq_one_letter_code
_entity_poly.pdbx_strand_id
1 'polypeptide(L)'
;MILGLFLFVIGSIILFTVILGMFSADSMTMSYKNNTLQLGQTPIMLFKNALAANWVFIIFGGSLLVLAALLVSHRIAGPQFRFEMTLKNMIAGNLKDTVSLRTHDEGSELAAQINAFNYHLSQKIREIDKHSQAIDELTEMMDRTDVSSLSKDSLLEKFKSIRKQNNAIRKVTTSFTIADE
;
A
#
# COMPACT_ATOMS: atom_id res chain seq x y z
N MET A 1 -10.08 -7.91 2.62
CA MET A 1 -10.12 -8.57 3.95
C MET A 1 -11.32 -8.15 4.78
N ILE A 2 -11.52 -6.85 5.03
CA ILE A 2 -12.65 -6.32 5.85
C ILE A 2 -14.04 -6.67 5.27
N LEU A 3 -14.24 -6.48 3.96
CA LEU A 3 -15.50 -6.86 3.30
C LEU A 3 -15.80 -8.36 3.39
N GLY A 4 -14.77 -9.20 3.27
CA GLY A 4 -14.90 -10.66 3.39
C GLY A 4 -15.32 -11.09 4.79
N LEU A 5 -14.70 -10.50 5.83
CA LEU A 5 -15.08 -10.72 7.23
C LEU A 5 -16.52 -10.24 7.50
N PHE A 6 -16.90 -9.08 6.96
CA PHE A 6 -18.25 -8.55 7.10
C PHE A 6 -19.31 -9.47 6.48
N LEU A 7 -19.07 -9.93 5.24
CA LEU A 7 -19.95 -10.89 4.57
C LEU A 7 -20.04 -12.23 5.30
N PHE A 8 -18.91 -12.72 5.83
CA PHE A 8 -18.86 -13.95 6.60
C PHE A 8 -19.67 -13.85 7.90
N VAL A 9 -19.55 -12.74 8.64
CA VAL A 9 -20.31 -12.50 9.87
C VAL A 9 -21.81 -12.41 9.58
N ILE A 10 -22.21 -11.63 8.56
CA ILE A 10 -23.63 -11.54 8.15
C ILE A 10 -24.15 -12.90 7.72
N GLY A 11 -23.40 -13.63 6.89
CA GLY A 11 -23.77 -14.98 6.45
C GLY A 11 -23.96 -15.94 7.63
N SER A 12 -23.08 -15.88 8.63
CA SER A 12 -23.17 -16.70 9.84
C SER A 12 -24.40 -16.36 10.68
N ILE A 13 -24.73 -15.07 10.83
CA ILE A 13 -25.94 -14.62 11.55
C ILE A 13 -27.21 -15.09 10.82
N ILE A 14 -27.26 -14.96 9.50
CA ILE A 14 -28.40 -15.41 8.68
C ILE A 14 -28.55 -16.93 8.80
N LEU A 15 -27.47 -17.68 8.63
CA LEU A 15 -27.47 -19.14 8.72
C LEU A 15 -27.95 -19.61 10.10
N PHE A 16 -27.43 -19.03 11.18
CA PHE A 16 -27.87 -19.33 12.54
C PHE A 16 -29.37 -19.04 12.73
N THR A 17 -29.86 -17.90 12.22
CA THR A 17 -31.27 -17.51 12.31
C THR A 17 -32.18 -18.50 11.56
N VAL A 18 -31.76 -18.94 10.37
CA VAL A 18 -32.52 -19.93 9.58
C VAL A 18 -32.56 -21.29 10.28
N ILE A 19 -31.42 -21.77 10.77
CA ILE A 19 -31.34 -23.05 11.50
C ILE A 19 -32.22 -23.01 12.74
N LEU A 20 -32.09 -21.97 13.56
CA LEU A 20 -32.90 -21.79 14.77
C LEU A 20 -34.39 -21.67 14.43
N GLY A 21 -34.71 -21.00 13.33
CA GLY A 21 -36.06 -20.90 12.79
C GLY A 21 -36.68 -22.27 12.45
N MET A 22 -35.92 -23.13 11.76
CA MET A 22 -36.36 -24.49 11.41
C MET A 22 -36.56 -25.36 12.66
N PHE A 23 -35.62 -25.34 13.61
CA PHE A 23 -35.73 -26.11 14.86
C PHE A 23 -36.90 -25.68 15.74
N SER A 24 -37.31 -24.42 15.65
CA SER A 24 -38.37 -23.85 16.47
C SER A 24 -39.73 -23.79 15.76
N ALA A 25 -39.82 -24.20 14.49
CA ALA A 25 -41.01 -24.02 13.65
C ALA A 25 -42.27 -24.70 14.22
N ASP A 26 -42.11 -25.88 14.82
CA ASP A 26 -43.23 -26.66 15.39
C ASP A 26 -43.61 -26.23 16.82
N SER A 27 -42.92 -25.23 17.37
CA SER A 27 -43.19 -24.73 18.73
C SER A 27 -44.08 -23.49 18.71
N MET A 28 -45.00 -23.41 19.68
CA MET A 28 -45.87 -22.26 19.89
C MET A 28 -45.45 -21.49 21.13
N THR A 29 -45.32 -20.17 21.02
CA THR A 29 -44.98 -19.28 22.14
C THR A 29 -46.18 -18.43 22.52
N MET A 30 -46.36 -18.25 23.82
CA MET A 30 -47.34 -17.34 24.41
C MET A 30 -46.61 -16.13 24.98
N SER A 31 -47.02 -14.92 24.60
CA SER A 31 -46.45 -13.68 25.12
C SER A 31 -47.53 -12.64 25.38
N TYR A 32 -47.29 -11.77 26.34
CA TYR A 32 -48.18 -10.67 26.67
C TYR A 32 -47.63 -9.37 26.11
N LYS A 33 -48.44 -8.66 25.31
CA LYS A 33 -48.12 -7.32 24.83
C LYS A 33 -49.30 -6.40 25.12
N ASN A 34 -49.07 -5.35 25.92
CA ASN A 34 -50.09 -4.34 26.26
C ASN A 34 -51.40 -4.97 26.79
N ASN A 35 -51.28 -5.95 27.69
CA ASN A 35 -52.36 -6.75 28.30
C ASN A 35 -53.17 -7.65 27.33
N THR A 36 -52.74 -7.77 26.07
CA THR A 36 -53.31 -8.74 25.13
C THR A 36 -52.43 -9.98 25.05
N LEU A 37 -53.07 -11.15 25.14
CA LEU A 37 -52.41 -12.44 24.93
C LEU A 37 -52.13 -12.61 23.44
N GLN A 38 -50.88 -12.86 23.08
CA GLN A 38 -50.49 -13.21 21.73
C GLN A 38 -49.98 -14.65 21.72
N LEU A 39 -50.53 -15.45 20.81
CA LEU A 39 -50.10 -16.81 20.53
C LEU A 39 -49.62 -16.86 19.09
N GLY A 40 -48.48 -17.49 18.86
CA GLY A 40 -47.95 -17.63 17.52
C GLY A 40 -46.75 -18.55 17.48
N GLN A 41 -46.30 -18.86 16.27
CA GLN A 41 -45.08 -19.63 16.06
C GLN A 41 -43.90 -18.92 16.71
N THR A 42 -43.17 -19.67 17.54
CA THR A 42 -42.00 -19.18 18.30
C THR A 42 -41.01 -18.38 17.46
N PRO A 43 -40.54 -18.83 16.27
CA PRO A 43 -39.51 -18.10 15.54
C PRO A 43 -39.98 -16.71 15.08
N ILE A 44 -41.23 -16.59 14.62
CA ILE A 44 -41.80 -15.32 14.19
C ILE A 44 -42.00 -14.40 15.40
N MET A 45 -42.45 -14.95 16.52
CA MET A 45 -42.74 -14.19 17.71
C MET A 45 -41.46 -13.65 18.38
N LEU A 46 -40.43 -14.49 18.49
CA LEU A 46 -39.11 -14.09 18.99
C LEU A 46 -38.46 -13.04 18.08
N PHE A 47 -38.52 -13.24 16.75
CA PHE A 47 -37.97 -12.26 15.81
C PHE A 47 -38.65 -10.89 15.94
N LYS A 48 -39.99 -10.86 15.95
CA LYS A 48 -40.76 -9.62 16.12
C LYS A 48 -40.47 -8.93 17.45
N ASN A 49 -40.41 -9.69 18.54
CA ASN A 49 -40.15 -9.14 19.88
C ASN A 49 -38.71 -8.64 20.01
N ALA A 50 -37.73 -9.39 19.49
CA ALA A 50 -36.33 -8.97 19.48
C ALA A 50 -36.12 -7.71 18.63
N LEU A 51 -36.75 -7.63 17.46
CA LEU A 51 -36.71 -6.43 16.61
C LEU A 51 -37.37 -5.25 17.31
N ALA A 52 -38.56 -5.44 17.89
CA ALA A 52 -39.28 -4.38 18.61
C ALA A 52 -38.56 -3.91 19.88
N ALA A 53 -37.79 -4.78 20.54
CA ALA A 53 -37.00 -4.42 21.71
C ALA A 53 -35.69 -3.69 21.32
N ASN A 54 -35.09 -4.04 20.18
CA ASN A 54 -33.74 -3.59 19.81
C ASN A 54 -33.69 -2.69 18.57
N TRP A 55 -34.82 -2.25 18.01
CA TRP A 55 -34.85 -1.47 16.77
C TRP A 55 -33.98 -0.20 16.83
N VAL A 56 -33.90 0.46 17.99
CA VAL A 56 -33.01 1.60 18.21
C VAL A 56 -31.56 1.20 18.00
N PHE A 57 -31.09 0.13 18.65
CA PHE A 57 -29.72 -0.36 18.49
C PHE A 57 -29.42 -0.81 17.07
N ILE A 58 -30.40 -1.39 16.38
CA ILE A 58 -30.22 -1.83 14.99
C ILE A 58 -30.06 -0.62 14.06
N ILE A 59 -30.91 0.40 14.19
CA ILE A 59 -30.83 1.60 13.35
C ILE A 59 -29.56 2.39 13.67
N PHE A 60 -29.36 2.76 14.93
CA PHE A 60 -28.23 3.60 15.32
C PHE A 60 -26.90 2.85 15.26
N GLY A 61 -26.85 1.62 15.78
CA GLY A 61 -25.65 0.79 15.74
C GLY A 61 -25.28 0.36 14.32
N GLY A 62 -26.28 -0.01 13.51
CA GLY A 62 -26.06 -0.31 12.08
C GLY A 62 -25.55 0.90 11.31
N SER A 63 -26.16 2.08 11.51
CA SER A 63 -25.69 3.33 10.88
C SER A 63 -24.26 3.67 11.28
N LEU A 64 -23.95 3.61 12.59
CA LEU A 64 -22.61 3.86 13.10
C LEU A 64 -21.58 2.89 12.51
N LEU A 65 -21.94 1.60 12.40
CA LEU A 65 -21.09 0.58 11.81
C LEU A 65 -20.81 0.86 10.32
N VAL A 66 -21.83 1.22 9.54
CA VAL A 66 -21.66 1.59 8.13
C VAL A 66 -20.77 2.81 7.98
N LEU A 67 -20.99 3.84 8.80
CA LEU A 67 -20.15 5.05 8.80
C LEU A 67 -18.69 4.70 9.15
N ALA A 68 -18.47 3.90 10.19
CA ALA A 68 -17.12 3.45 10.57
C ALA A 68 -16.45 2.66 9.43
N ALA A 69 -17.17 1.74 8.78
CA ALA A 69 -16.65 0.97 7.67
C ALA A 69 -16.27 1.84 6.47
N LEU A 70 -17.09 2.83 6.13
CA LEU A 70 -16.80 3.79 5.06
C LEU A 70 -15.57 4.63 5.37
N LEU A 71 -15.45 5.14 6.60
CA LEU A 71 -14.28 5.92 7.03
C LEU A 71 -12.99 5.09 6.94
N VAL A 72 -13.00 3.86 7.43
CA VAL A 72 -11.84 2.95 7.34
C VAL A 72 -11.52 2.64 5.88
N SER A 73 -12.53 2.36 5.05
CA SER A 73 -12.32 2.07 3.63
C SER A 73 -11.66 3.24 2.89
N HIS A 74 -12.10 4.47 3.14
CA HIS A 74 -11.51 5.65 2.50
C HIS A 74 -10.08 5.94 2.94
N ARG A 75 -9.74 5.67 4.21
CA ARG A 75 -8.37 5.83 4.76
C ARG A 75 -7.36 4.82 4.19
N ILE A 76 -7.83 3.77 3.52
CA ILE A 76 -6.99 2.70 2.93
C ILE A 76 -6.96 2.77 1.40
N ALA A 77 -8.12 2.93 0.75
CA ALA A 77 -8.22 2.86 -0.72
C ALA A 77 -7.46 4.00 -1.42
N GLY A 78 -7.49 5.21 -0.86
CA GLY A 78 -6.75 6.35 -1.41
C GLY A 78 -5.23 6.13 -1.40
N PRO A 79 -4.62 5.80 -0.25
CA PRO A 79 -3.21 5.46 -0.16
C PRO A 79 -2.79 4.31 -1.08
N GLN A 80 -3.59 3.24 -1.16
CA GLN A 80 -3.31 2.11 -2.03
C GLN A 80 -3.14 2.54 -3.49
N PHE A 81 -4.05 3.37 -4.00
CA PHE A 81 -3.96 3.91 -5.37
C PHE A 81 -2.70 4.77 -5.57
N ARG A 82 -2.34 5.59 -4.58
CA ARG A 82 -1.12 6.43 -4.64
C ARG A 82 0.16 5.59 -4.68
N PHE A 83 0.21 4.51 -3.88
CA PHE A 83 1.33 3.57 -3.91
C PHE A 83 1.46 2.92 -5.29
N GLU A 84 0.35 2.43 -5.85
CA GLU A 84 0.36 1.79 -7.18
C GLU A 84 0.87 2.74 -8.26
N MET A 85 0.41 3.99 -8.26
CA MET A 85 0.85 5.00 -9.24
C MET A 85 2.33 5.33 -9.08
N THR A 86 2.82 5.48 -7.84
CA THR A 86 4.22 5.78 -7.57
C THR A 86 5.12 4.62 -8.00
N LEU A 87 4.72 3.37 -7.70
CA LEU A 87 5.46 2.18 -8.12
C LEU A 87 5.47 2.04 -9.66
N LYS A 88 4.36 2.33 -10.34
CA LYS A 88 4.32 2.39 -11.81
C LYS A 88 5.30 3.43 -12.36
N ASN A 89 5.37 4.61 -11.75
CA ASN A 89 6.34 5.65 -12.12
C ASN A 89 7.79 5.21 -11.87
N MET A 90 8.06 4.53 -10.76
CA MET A 90 9.38 3.96 -10.46
C MET A 90 9.80 2.91 -11.49
N ILE A 91 8.88 2.01 -11.89
CA ILE A 91 9.12 1.02 -12.96
C ILE A 91 9.43 1.72 -14.29
N ALA A 92 8.79 2.84 -14.58
CA ALA A 92 9.10 3.67 -15.74
C ALA A 92 10.41 4.49 -15.62
N GLY A 93 11.17 4.33 -14.52
CA GLY A 93 12.42 5.03 -14.27
C GLY A 93 12.28 6.42 -13.63
N ASN A 94 11.07 6.85 -13.29
CA ASN A 94 10.84 8.13 -12.62
C ASN A 94 10.96 8.00 -11.09
N LEU A 95 12.15 8.31 -10.58
CA LEU A 95 12.44 8.33 -9.13
C LEU A 95 12.22 9.70 -8.47
N LYS A 96 11.67 10.68 -9.19
CA LYS A 96 11.36 12.00 -8.61
C LYS A 96 10.00 12.02 -7.91
N ASP A 97 9.15 11.04 -8.20
CA ASP A 97 7.82 10.97 -7.62
C ASP A 97 7.87 10.62 -6.13
N THR A 98 6.92 11.18 -5.37
CA THR A 98 6.85 11.01 -3.92
C THR A 98 5.45 10.66 -3.46
N VAL A 99 5.35 9.69 -2.55
CA VAL A 99 4.09 9.34 -1.90
C VAL A 99 3.82 10.35 -0.80
N SER A 100 2.74 11.12 -0.94
CA SER A 100 2.18 11.98 0.10
C SER A 100 0.78 11.50 0.48
N LEU A 101 0.60 11.17 1.76
CA LEU A 101 -0.66 10.71 2.34
C LEU A 101 -1.23 11.75 3.30
N ARG A 102 -2.54 11.70 3.57
CA ARG A 102 -3.16 12.59 4.56
C ARG A 102 -2.80 12.13 5.97
N THR A 103 -2.93 13.02 6.96
CA THR A 103 -2.54 12.77 8.36
C THR A 103 -3.15 11.51 8.97
N HIS A 104 -4.38 11.18 8.61
CA HIS A 104 -5.08 10.01 9.14
C HIS A 104 -5.06 8.82 8.17
N ASP A 105 -4.44 8.93 7.00
CA ASP A 105 -4.38 7.81 6.08
C ASP A 105 -3.43 6.73 6.62
N GLU A 106 -3.74 5.46 6.33
CA GLU A 106 -2.89 4.34 6.73
C GLU A 106 -1.68 4.22 5.78
N GLY A 107 -0.55 3.71 6.29
CA GLY A 107 0.65 3.44 5.47
C GLY A 107 1.66 4.59 5.36
N SER A 108 1.59 5.60 6.24
CA SER A 108 2.56 6.72 6.27
C SER A 108 4.01 6.27 6.39
N GLU A 109 4.28 5.20 7.16
CA GLU A 109 5.61 4.62 7.27
C GLU A 109 6.11 4.03 5.94
N LEU A 110 5.25 3.27 5.25
CA LEU A 110 5.57 2.73 3.93
C LEU A 110 5.82 3.85 2.91
N ALA A 111 5.02 4.91 2.95
CA ALA A 111 5.23 6.10 2.12
C ALA A 111 6.61 6.73 2.38
N ALA A 112 7.00 6.87 3.65
CA ALA A 112 8.31 7.39 4.02
C ALA A 112 9.45 6.48 3.53
N GLN A 113 9.31 5.16 3.65
CA GLN A 113 10.29 4.19 3.16
C GLN A 113 10.43 4.23 1.63
N ILE A 114 9.33 4.30 0.88
CA ILE A 114 9.35 4.44 -0.59
C ILE A 114 10.04 5.75 -1.00
N ASN A 115 9.70 6.87 -0.33
CA ASN A 115 10.31 8.16 -0.62
C ASN A 115 11.82 8.16 -0.34
N ALA A 116 12.24 7.57 0.78
CA ALA A 116 13.64 7.40 1.13
C ALA A 116 14.37 6.53 0.09
N PHE A 117 13.75 5.42 -0.34
CA PHE A 117 14.28 4.56 -1.38
C PHE A 117 14.49 5.33 -2.70
N ASN A 118 13.46 6.05 -3.18
CA ASN A 118 13.55 6.87 -4.39
C ASN A 118 14.65 7.92 -4.29
N TYR A 119 14.75 8.60 -3.15
CA TYR A 119 15.79 9.58 -2.90
C TYR A 119 17.19 8.95 -2.97
N HIS A 120 17.43 7.86 -2.22
CA HIS A 120 18.73 7.20 -2.18
C HIS A 120 19.14 6.63 -3.53
N LEU A 121 18.22 5.94 -4.22
CA LEU A 121 18.50 5.39 -5.55
C LEU A 121 18.79 6.50 -6.56
N SER A 122 18.02 7.59 -6.53
CA SER A 122 18.25 8.76 -7.40
C SER A 122 19.59 9.43 -7.13
N GLN A 123 20.04 9.50 -5.86
CA GLN A 123 21.39 9.97 -5.51
C GLN A 123 22.48 9.04 -6.09
N LYS A 124 22.33 7.72 -5.97
CA LYS A 124 23.29 6.76 -6.52
C LYS A 124 23.39 6.81 -8.04
N ILE A 125 22.27 6.96 -8.73
CA ILE A 125 22.27 7.14 -10.20
C ILE A 125 22.95 8.46 -10.58
N ARG A 126 22.71 9.55 -9.84
CA ARG A 126 23.41 10.84 -10.05
C ARG A 126 24.92 10.74 -9.79
N GLU A 127 25.35 9.99 -8.78
CA GLU A 127 26.78 9.72 -8.55
C GLU A 127 27.40 9.01 -9.76
N ILE A 128 26.75 7.99 -10.29
CA ILE A 128 27.20 7.27 -11.49
C ILE A 128 27.29 8.22 -12.69
N ASP A 129 26.23 8.98 -12.97
CA ASP A 129 26.17 9.94 -14.09
C ASP A 129 27.29 10.97 -14.00
N LYS A 130 27.53 11.55 -12.82
CA LYS A 130 28.62 12.50 -12.59
C LYS A 130 30.01 11.89 -12.89
N HIS A 131 30.24 10.66 -12.45
CA HIS A 131 31.49 9.97 -12.73
C HIS A 131 31.63 9.59 -14.21
N SER A 132 30.52 9.26 -14.88
CA SER A 132 30.48 8.98 -16.32
C SER A 132 30.83 10.23 -17.14
N GLN A 133 30.18 11.36 -16.84
CA GLN A 133 30.47 12.65 -17.49
C GLN A 133 31.94 13.06 -17.31
N ALA A 134 32.52 12.85 -16.12
CA ALA A 134 33.93 13.12 -15.90
C ALA A 134 34.87 12.22 -16.75
N ILE A 135 34.47 10.99 -17.06
CA ILE A 135 35.22 10.12 -17.97
C ILE A 135 35.08 10.61 -19.41
N ASP A 136 33.88 10.99 -19.84
CA ASP A 136 33.62 11.53 -21.17
C ASP A 136 34.43 12.81 -21.41
N GLU A 137 34.43 13.74 -20.46
CA GLU A 137 35.24 14.97 -20.50
C GLU A 137 36.75 14.67 -20.62
N LEU A 138 37.25 13.73 -19.81
CA LEU A 138 38.67 13.34 -19.86
C LEU A 138 39.06 12.67 -21.19
N THR A 139 38.13 11.94 -21.79
CA THR A 139 38.33 11.24 -23.06
C THR A 139 38.27 12.22 -24.23
N GLU A 140 37.30 13.14 -24.26
CA GLU A 140 37.25 14.23 -25.25
C GLU A 140 38.51 15.10 -25.22
N MET A 141 39.04 15.42 -24.03
CA MET A 141 40.30 16.14 -23.90
C MET A 141 41.48 15.36 -24.49
N MET A 142 41.43 14.02 -24.46
CA MET A 142 42.48 13.17 -25.02
C MET A 142 42.39 13.12 -26.55
N ASP A 143 41.17 13.03 -27.11
CA ASP A 143 40.92 13.01 -28.55
C ASP A 143 41.29 14.33 -29.23
N ARG A 144 41.09 15.46 -28.55
CA ARG A 144 41.44 16.80 -29.07
C ARG A 144 42.93 17.12 -28.95
N THR A 145 43.69 16.39 -28.15
CA THR A 145 45.12 16.63 -27.97
C THR A 145 45.90 15.70 -28.87
N ASP A 146 46.82 16.24 -29.68
CA ASP A 146 47.74 15.40 -30.47
C ASP A 146 48.57 14.52 -29.52
N VAL A 147 48.26 13.22 -29.50
CA VAL A 147 48.87 12.22 -28.61
C VAL A 147 50.39 12.16 -28.80
N SER A 148 50.88 12.56 -29.97
CA SER A 148 52.31 12.70 -30.30
C SER A 148 53.03 13.77 -29.47
N SER A 149 52.30 14.78 -28.99
CA SER A 149 52.81 15.96 -28.29
C SER A 149 52.75 15.84 -26.75
N LEU A 150 52.04 14.82 -26.24
CA LEU A 150 51.87 14.58 -24.81
C LEU A 150 53.06 13.79 -24.24
N SER A 151 53.58 14.23 -23.10
CA SER A 151 54.56 13.43 -22.36
C SER A 151 53.92 12.12 -21.87
N LYS A 152 54.72 11.05 -21.79
CA LYS A 152 54.26 9.76 -21.24
C LYS A 152 53.66 9.91 -19.85
N ASP A 153 54.20 10.81 -19.03
CA ASP A 153 53.72 11.07 -17.67
C ASP A 153 52.33 11.73 -17.69
N SER A 154 52.08 12.66 -18.61
CA SER A 154 50.77 13.30 -18.78
C SER A 154 49.69 12.32 -19.24
N LEU A 155 50.04 11.35 -20.09
CA LEU A 155 49.13 10.26 -20.48
C LEU A 155 48.82 9.34 -19.29
N LEU A 156 49.84 8.95 -18.52
CA LEU A 156 49.67 8.12 -17.33
C LEU A 156 48.74 8.75 -16.30
N GLU A 157 48.86 10.05 -16.05
CA GLU A 157 47.99 10.77 -15.10
C GLU A 157 46.53 10.82 -15.57
N LYS A 158 46.28 11.00 -16.88
CA LYS A 158 44.93 10.95 -17.45
C LYS A 158 44.32 9.54 -17.33
N PHE A 159 45.08 8.49 -17.65
CA PHE A 159 44.61 7.10 -17.46
C PHE A 159 44.33 6.76 -15.99
N LYS A 160 45.19 7.19 -15.06
CA LYS A 160 44.93 7.03 -13.62
C LYS A 160 43.63 7.72 -13.21
N SER A 161 43.36 8.91 -13.75
CA SER A 161 42.15 9.67 -13.46
C SER A 161 40.89 8.95 -13.97
N ILE A 162 40.89 8.49 -15.22
CA ILE A 162 39.79 7.68 -15.79
C ILE A 162 39.56 6.41 -14.95
N ARG A 163 40.64 5.69 -14.61
CA ARG A 163 40.55 4.49 -13.76
C ARG A 163 39.96 4.79 -12.38
N LYS A 164 40.31 5.93 -11.79
CA LYS A 164 39.75 6.38 -10.50
C LYS A 164 38.24 6.62 -10.61
N GLN A 165 37.76 7.30 -11.65
CA GLN A 165 36.33 7.53 -11.86
C GLN A 165 35.58 6.20 -12.09
N ASN A 166 36.12 5.30 -12.92
CA ASN A 166 35.52 4.00 -13.17
C ASN A 166 35.45 3.14 -11.89
N ASN A 167 36.49 3.18 -11.05
CA ASN A 167 36.46 2.52 -9.75
C ASN A 167 35.36 3.09 -8.82
N ALA A 168 35.07 4.39 -8.90
CA ALA A 168 33.99 5.00 -8.13
C ALA A 168 32.61 4.49 -8.60
N ILE A 169 32.39 4.41 -9.92
CA ILE A 169 31.18 3.79 -10.51
C ILE A 169 31.06 2.34 -10.06
N ARG A 170 32.16 1.57 -10.13
CA ARG A 170 32.20 0.18 -9.67
C ARG A 170 31.82 0.07 -8.20
N LYS A 171 32.32 0.94 -7.33
CA LYS A 171 31.97 0.95 -5.90
C LYS A 171 30.47 1.14 -5.67
N VAL A 172 29.84 2.05 -6.41
CA VAL A 172 28.38 2.29 -6.33
C VAL A 172 27.62 1.07 -6.83
N THR A 173 27.95 0.55 -8.01
CA THR A 173 27.25 -0.60 -8.61
C THR A 173 27.40 -1.89 -7.80
N THR A 174 28.56 -2.14 -7.20
CA THR A 174 28.78 -3.31 -6.30
C THR A 174 28.10 -3.18 -4.94
N SER A 175 27.55 -2.01 -4.60
CA SER A 175 26.79 -1.84 -3.36
C SER A 175 25.35 -2.38 -3.45
N PHE A 176 24.88 -2.66 -4.67
CA PHE A 176 23.56 -3.24 -4.92
C PHE A 176 23.65 -4.76 -5.04
N THR A 177 22.69 -5.47 -4.45
CA THR A 177 22.42 -6.87 -4.79
C THR A 177 21.49 -6.87 -6.00
N ILE A 178 21.99 -7.35 -7.13
CA ILE A 178 21.26 -7.39 -8.40
C ILE A 178 20.63 -8.78 -8.54
N ALA A 179 19.45 -8.86 -9.15
CA ALA A 179 18.84 -10.14 -9.49
C ALA A 179 19.73 -10.88 -10.51
N ASP A 180 19.90 -12.19 -10.32
CA ASP A 180 20.54 -13.05 -11.32
C ASP A 180 19.65 -13.09 -12.58
N GLU A 181 20.27 -13.03 -13.76
CA GLU A 181 19.59 -13.17 -15.07
C GLU A 181 18.93 -14.54 -15.25
#